data_AF-A0A372RMJ1-F1
#
_entry.id   AF-A0A372RMJ1-F1
#
_cell.length_a   1.000
_cell.length_b   1.000
_cell.length_c   1.000
_cell.angle_alpha   90.00
_cell.angle_beta   90.00
_cell.angle_gamma   90.00
#
_symmetry.space_group_name_H-M   'P 1'
#
loop_
_entity.id
_entity.type
_entity.pdbx_description
1 polymer ?
#
loop_
_entity_poly.entity_id
_entity_poly.type
_entity_poly.pdbx_seq_one_letter_code
_entity_poly.pdbx_strand_id
1 'polypeptide(L)'
;LPVTVDLPPIIIKREDMTLEKLELGEVTVIDNLPKECQKLYWNIAGNNVSLNTPDFPDFADAIEHSIRDNNGICYKKLEEKAKVEGKDLKETYLRVTLGQDQGNSPGVPFVLEIWPSGHYSPIHKHADCFAVIKVLYNEVVALYFAGLEPEEQKWYKRADLKQGEITWISNEFYQTHQLWNPTSKMCATIQCYQYGDNNEEHYENFDYIDSQGIKIKQFKPKSDWTFAKFKNLIKEEW
;
A
#
# COMPACT_ATOMS: atom_id res chain seq x y z
N LEU A 1 -7.53 14.12 -30.91
CA LEU A 1 -7.70 12.75 -30.39
C LEU A 1 -7.40 12.80 -28.91
N PRO A 2 -8.29 12.37 -28.00
CA PRO A 2 -7.92 12.23 -26.61
C PRO A 2 -6.77 11.21 -26.51
N VAL A 3 -5.84 11.44 -25.58
CA VAL A 3 -4.77 10.47 -25.29
C VAL A 3 -5.43 9.26 -24.65
N THR A 4 -5.39 8.10 -25.31
CA THR A 4 -6.07 6.86 -24.90
C THR A 4 -5.13 5.87 -24.19
N VAL A 5 -4.00 6.33 -23.66
CA VAL A 5 -2.98 5.44 -23.07
C VAL A 5 -2.90 5.70 -21.58
N ASP A 6 -3.21 4.68 -20.79
CA ASP A 6 -3.04 4.71 -19.33
C ASP A 6 -1.56 4.85 -18.98
N LEU A 7 -1.23 5.82 -18.12
CA LEU A 7 0.12 5.98 -17.61
C LEU A 7 0.54 4.72 -16.83
N PRO A 8 1.72 4.13 -17.05
CA PRO A 8 2.08 2.87 -16.42
C PRO A 8 2.16 2.94 -14.88
N PRO A 9 1.84 1.85 -14.16
CA PRO A 9 1.72 1.88 -12.70
C PRO A 9 3.09 1.90 -12.01
N ILE A 10 4.14 1.38 -12.65
CA ILE A 10 5.47 1.27 -12.04
C ILE A 10 6.30 2.51 -12.37
N ILE A 11 6.83 3.14 -11.32
CA ILE A 11 7.78 4.26 -11.42
C ILE A 11 9.20 3.70 -11.37
N ILE A 12 10.02 4.10 -12.35
CA ILE A 12 11.46 3.86 -12.34
C ILE A 12 12.23 5.19 -12.22
N LYS A 13 13.51 5.09 -11.86
CA LYS A 13 14.39 6.26 -11.91
C LYS A 13 14.66 6.66 -13.36
N ARG A 14 14.94 7.94 -13.58
CA ARG A 14 15.16 8.46 -14.95
C ARG A 14 16.36 7.80 -15.61
N GLU A 15 17.42 7.57 -14.84
CA GLU A 15 18.65 6.91 -15.27
C GLU A 15 18.46 5.43 -15.64
N ASP A 16 17.37 4.80 -15.18
CA ASP A 16 17.05 3.39 -15.49
C ASP A 16 16.17 3.25 -16.74
N MET A 17 15.80 4.36 -17.39
CA MET A 17 14.98 4.36 -18.60
C MET A 17 15.82 3.95 -19.82
N THR A 18 15.29 3.04 -20.64
CA THR A 18 15.91 2.58 -21.88
C THR A 18 14.97 2.75 -23.07
N LEU A 19 15.48 2.62 -24.30
CA LEU A 19 14.64 2.69 -25.51
C LEU A 19 13.57 1.59 -25.53
N GLU A 20 13.92 0.39 -25.06
CA GLU A 20 12.99 -0.74 -24.97
C GLU A 20 11.86 -0.47 -23.97
N LYS A 21 12.19 0.13 -22.82
CA LYS A 21 11.17 0.50 -21.82
C LYS A 21 10.22 1.59 -22.34
N LEU A 22 10.73 2.53 -23.14
CA LEU A 22 9.90 3.55 -23.79
C LEU A 22 8.97 2.95 -24.84
N GLU A 23 9.45 2.01 -25.65
CA GLU A 23 8.66 1.31 -26.66
C GLU A 23 7.57 0.44 -26.02
N LEU A 24 7.90 -0.28 -24.95
CA LEU A 24 6.95 -1.15 -24.25
C LEU A 24 5.88 -0.36 -23.49
N GLY A 25 6.20 0.85 -23.01
CA GLY A 25 5.27 1.66 -22.24
C GLY A 25 4.80 0.96 -20.96
N GLU A 26 5.65 0.15 -20.33
CA GLU A 26 5.32 -0.62 -19.12
C GLU A 26 5.69 0.10 -17.81
N VAL A 27 6.50 1.16 -17.91
CA VAL A 27 7.00 1.94 -16.78
C VAL A 27 6.89 3.43 -17.07
N THR A 28 6.87 4.23 -16.01
CA THR A 28 6.89 5.69 -16.08
C THR A 28 8.01 6.25 -15.20
N VAL A 29 8.22 7.57 -15.29
CA VAL A 29 9.09 8.32 -14.38
C VAL A 29 8.25 9.30 -13.58
N ILE A 30 8.74 9.69 -12.41
CA ILE A 30 7.99 10.55 -11.48
C ILE A 30 7.56 11.89 -12.11
N ASP A 31 8.33 12.42 -13.06
CA ASP A 31 8.05 13.68 -13.76
C ASP A 31 6.81 13.66 -14.63
N ASN A 32 6.36 12.48 -15.05
CA ASN A 32 5.14 12.33 -15.82
C ASN A 32 3.88 12.38 -14.94
N LEU A 33 4.05 12.35 -13.60
CA LEU A 33 2.95 12.20 -12.65
C LEU A 33 2.52 13.55 -12.05
N PRO A 34 1.30 13.63 -11.49
CA PRO A 34 0.82 14.82 -10.78
C PRO A 34 1.77 15.27 -9.68
N LYS A 35 1.82 16.58 -9.42
CA LYS A 35 2.75 17.20 -8.45
C LYS A 35 2.62 16.58 -7.06
N GLU A 36 1.43 16.15 -6.70
CA GLU A 36 1.12 15.46 -5.47
C GLU A 36 1.88 14.12 -5.38
N CYS A 37 1.83 13.29 -6.42
CA CYS A 37 2.64 12.07 -6.48
C CYS A 37 4.14 12.39 -6.39
N GLN A 38 4.60 13.47 -7.04
CA GLN A 38 6.00 13.89 -6.98
C GLN A 38 6.45 14.22 -5.54
N LYS A 39 5.66 15.03 -4.81
CA LYS A 39 5.93 15.38 -3.40
C LYS A 39 6.04 14.10 -2.55
N LEU A 40 5.09 13.18 -2.70
CA LEU A 40 5.05 11.92 -1.95
C LEU A 40 6.23 11.00 -2.28
N TYR A 41 6.54 10.83 -3.57
CA TYR A 41 7.62 9.99 -4.05
C TYR A 41 8.97 10.39 -3.47
N TRP A 42 9.28 11.69 -3.45
CA TRP A 42 10.57 12.17 -2.95
C TRP A 42 10.79 11.92 -1.46
N ASN A 43 9.72 11.68 -0.68
CA ASN A 43 9.84 11.31 0.73
C ASN A 43 10.21 9.83 0.95
N ILE A 44 9.87 8.93 0.02
CA ILE A 44 9.99 7.48 0.24
C ILE A 44 10.92 6.75 -0.75
N ALA A 45 11.25 7.36 -1.89
CA ALA A 45 12.06 6.72 -2.93
C ALA A 45 13.53 6.49 -2.53
N GLY A 46 14.04 7.18 -1.52
CA GLY A 46 15.42 7.06 -1.07
C GLY A 46 15.79 5.64 -0.61
N ASN A 47 17.02 5.20 -0.91
CA ASN A 47 17.50 3.85 -0.56
C ASN A 47 17.52 3.58 0.96
N ASN A 48 17.65 4.63 1.78
CA ASN A 48 17.63 4.52 3.24
C ASN A 48 16.22 4.33 3.81
N VAL A 49 15.18 4.51 3.00
CA VAL A 49 13.82 4.10 3.35
C VAL A 49 13.73 2.61 3.03
N SER A 50 14.20 1.80 3.97
CA SER A 50 14.25 0.34 3.93
C SER A 50 13.68 -0.23 5.23
N LEU A 51 13.16 -1.46 5.20
CA LEU A 51 12.64 -2.11 6.40
C LEU A 51 13.77 -2.50 7.36
N ASN A 52 14.77 -3.25 6.85
CA ASN A 52 15.95 -3.61 7.61
C ASN A 52 16.89 -2.39 7.68
N THR A 53 17.26 -2.01 8.91
CA THR A 53 18.11 -0.85 9.19
C THR A 53 19.35 -1.27 9.97
N PRO A 54 20.45 -0.49 9.96
CA PRO A 54 21.67 -0.87 10.67
C PRO A 54 21.48 -1.16 12.18
N ASP A 55 20.50 -0.53 12.83
CA ASP A 55 20.18 -0.73 14.25
C ASP A 55 19.21 -1.90 14.52
N PHE A 56 18.60 -2.46 13.47
CA PHE A 56 17.78 -3.66 13.50
C PHE A 56 17.84 -4.38 12.12
N PRO A 57 18.96 -5.06 11.80
CA PRO A 57 19.24 -5.55 10.44
C PRO A 57 18.36 -6.72 10.00
N ASP A 58 17.74 -7.41 10.95
CA ASP A 58 16.89 -8.58 10.84
C ASP A 58 15.42 -8.26 11.16
N PHE A 59 15.03 -6.99 11.11
CA PHE A 59 13.68 -6.54 11.47
C PHE A 59 12.58 -7.25 10.66
N ALA A 60 12.80 -7.49 9.37
CA ALA A 60 11.87 -8.25 8.53
C ALA A 60 11.68 -9.70 9.00
N ASP A 61 12.78 -10.38 9.35
CA ASP A 61 12.72 -11.77 9.81
C ASP A 61 12.08 -11.87 11.21
N ALA A 62 12.32 -10.88 12.07
CA ALA A 62 11.66 -10.77 13.38
C ALA A 62 10.13 -10.56 13.25
N ILE A 63 9.70 -9.71 12.31
CA ILE A 63 8.26 -9.55 11.99
C ILE A 63 7.67 -10.86 11.45
N GLU A 64 8.36 -11.53 10.52
CA GLU A 64 7.92 -12.84 9.99
C GLU A 64 7.77 -13.88 11.10
N HIS A 65 8.72 -13.92 12.04
CA HIS A 65 8.65 -14.78 13.22
C HIS A 65 7.41 -14.47 14.07
N SER A 66 7.16 -13.19 14.38
CA SER A 66 5.99 -12.71 15.12
C SER A 66 4.65 -13.05 14.46
N ILE A 67 4.63 -13.10 13.12
CA ILE A 67 3.45 -13.47 12.33
C ILE A 67 3.23 -14.99 12.37
N ARG A 68 4.29 -15.79 12.38
CA ARG A 68 4.22 -17.26 12.32
C ARG A 68 3.97 -17.91 13.67
N ASP A 69 4.43 -17.29 14.75
CA ASP A 69 4.14 -17.75 16.11
C ASP A 69 2.73 -17.30 16.52
N ASN A 70 1.87 -18.25 16.92
CA ASN A 70 0.53 -17.92 17.41
C ASN A 70 0.52 -17.13 18.72
N ASN A 71 1.65 -17.09 19.43
CA ASN A 71 1.87 -16.25 20.60
C ASN A 71 2.47 -14.88 20.26
N GLY A 72 2.97 -14.69 19.04
CA GLY A 72 3.57 -13.44 18.60
C GLY A 72 2.59 -12.29 18.56
N ILE A 73 3.08 -11.07 18.84
CA ILE A 73 2.25 -9.86 18.87
C ILE A 73 1.58 -9.58 17.52
N CYS A 74 2.26 -9.88 16.40
CA CYS A 74 1.70 -9.69 15.06
C CYS A 74 0.55 -10.65 14.80
N TYR A 75 0.75 -11.95 15.05
CA TYR A 75 -0.31 -12.95 14.89
C TYR A 75 -1.54 -12.60 15.73
N LYS A 76 -1.35 -12.29 17.02
CA LYS A 76 -2.45 -11.93 17.92
C LYS A 76 -3.23 -10.71 17.44
N LYS A 77 -2.55 -9.69 16.91
CA LYS A 77 -3.22 -8.50 16.35
C LYS A 77 -4.01 -8.84 15.08
N LEU A 78 -3.47 -9.64 14.18
CA LEU A 78 -4.17 -10.10 12.97
C LEU A 78 -5.44 -10.89 13.35
N GLU A 79 -5.31 -11.81 14.31
CA GLU A 79 -6.42 -12.62 14.81
C GLU A 79 -7.51 -11.75 15.48
N GLU A 80 -7.12 -10.76 16.28
CA GLU A 80 -8.03 -9.78 16.88
C GLU A 80 -8.82 -9.03 15.80
N LYS A 81 -8.14 -8.55 14.75
CA LYS A 81 -8.79 -7.82 13.63
C LYS A 81 -9.78 -8.72 12.90
N ALA A 82 -9.39 -9.94 12.56
CA ALA A 82 -10.25 -10.91 11.90
C ALA A 82 -11.52 -11.19 12.73
N LYS A 83 -11.37 -11.37 14.05
CA LYS A 83 -12.49 -11.58 14.98
C LYS A 83 -13.42 -10.37 15.08
N VAL A 84 -12.87 -9.15 15.25
CA VAL A 84 -13.64 -7.92 15.39
C VAL A 84 -14.41 -7.59 14.11
N GLU A 85 -13.81 -7.82 12.95
CA GLU A 85 -14.43 -7.51 11.65
C GLU A 85 -15.28 -8.66 11.09
N GLY A 86 -15.22 -9.85 11.70
CA GLY A 86 -15.92 -11.04 11.22
C GLY A 86 -15.42 -11.50 9.84
N LYS A 87 -14.12 -11.38 9.59
CA LYS A 87 -13.48 -11.65 8.30
C LYS A 87 -12.57 -12.87 8.36
N ASP A 88 -12.24 -13.42 7.18
CA ASP A 88 -11.14 -14.37 7.06
C ASP A 88 -9.84 -13.71 7.52
N LEU A 89 -8.95 -14.49 8.15
CA LEU A 89 -7.66 -13.98 8.61
C LEU A 89 -6.84 -13.37 7.47
N LYS A 90 -6.93 -13.93 6.25
CA LYS A 90 -6.23 -13.43 5.07
C LYS A 90 -6.73 -12.07 4.57
N GLU A 91 -7.92 -11.64 4.99
CA GLU A 91 -8.43 -10.29 4.70
C GLU A 91 -7.88 -9.23 5.68
N THR A 92 -6.91 -9.59 6.52
CA THR A 92 -6.27 -8.68 7.46
C THR A 92 -4.84 -8.38 7.06
N TYR A 93 -4.34 -7.24 7.49
CA TYR A 93 -2.93 -6.85 7.39
C TYR A 93 -2.65 -5.83 8.50
N LEU A 94 -1.38 -5.60 8.82
CA LEU A 94 -1.01 -4.65 9.87
C LEU A 94 -0.73 -3.28 9.27
N ARG A 95 -1.19 -2.22 9.93
CA ARG A 95 -0.99 -0.82 9.58
C ARG A 95 -0.21 -0.14 10.71
N VAL A 96 1.03 0.23 10.44
CA VAL A 96 1.93 0.88 11.40
C VAL A 96 2.16 2.31 10.92
N THR A 97 1.71 3.32 11.68
CA THR A 97 1.81 4.71 11.24
C THR A 97 3.18 5.33 11.56
N LEU A 98 3.66 6.17 10.65
CA LEU A 98 4.92 6.90 10.75
C LEU A 98 4.65 8.41 10.76
N GLY A 99 5.18 9.10 11.77
CA GLY A 99 4.98 10.54 11.91
C GLY A 99 3.63 10.91 12.51
N GLN A 100 3.19 12.14 12.24
CA GLN A 100 1.98 12.74 12.80
C GLN A 100 0.88 12.82 11.73
N ASP A 101 -0.36 12.83 12.19
CA ASP A 101 -1.50 13.20 11.35
C ASP A 101 -1.38 14.70 10.99
N GLN A 102 -1.34 14.98 9.69
CA GLN A 102 -1.20 16.33 9.15
C GLN A 102 -2.55 16.88 8.63
N GLY A 103 -3.62 16.09 8.71
CA GLY A 103 -4.96 16.47 8.21
C GLY A 103 -5.05 16.65 6.69
N ASN A 104 -4.00 16.28 5.95
CA ASN A 104 -3.92 16.40 4.49
C ASN A 104 -4.09 15.04 3.78
N SER A 105 -4.54 14.01 4.47
CA SER A 105 -4.87 12.69 3.93
C SER A 105 -5.93 12.00 4.79
N PRO A 106 -6.56 10.90 4.32
CA PRO A 106 -7.34 10.02 5.17
C PRO A 106 -6.45 9.35 6.22
N GLY A 107 -6.42 9.91 7.44
CA GLY A 107 -5.54 9.49 8.53
C GLY A 107 -4.08 9.94 8.34
N VAL A 108 -3.16 9.27 9.05
CA VAL A 108 -1.72 9.62 9.04
C VAL A 108 -1.12 9.42 7.64
N PRO A 109 -0.38 10.40 7.09
CA PRO A 109 0.09 10.34 5.71
C PRO A 109 1.03 9.19 5.36
N PHE A 110 1.78 8.63 6.32
CA PHE A 110 2.74 7.55 6.09
C PHE A 110 2.36 6.30 6.88
N VAL A 111 2.21 5.18 6.18
CA VAL A 111 1.80 3.90 6.77
C VAL A 111 2.68 2.78 6.25
N LEU A 112 3.41 2.13 7.16
CA LEU A 112 4.03 0.84 6.91
C LEU A 112 2.93 -0.21 6.99
N GLU A 113 2.68 -0.88 5.88
CA GLU A 113 1.74 -1.99 5.81
C GLU A 113 2.51 -3.30 5.70
N ILE A 114 2.11 -4.27 6.52
CA ILE A 114 2.74 -5.58 6.61
C ILE A 114 1.69 -6.61 6.24
N TRP A 115 2.01 -7.37 5.21
CA TRP A 115 1.13 -8.33 4.55
C TRP A 115 1.67 -9.74 4.80
N PRO A 116 1.07 -10.53 5.70
CA PRO A 116 1.45 -11.93 5.84
C PRO A 116 1.24 -12.73 4.55
N SER A 117 1.85 -13.90 4.47
CA SER A 117 1.73 -14.83 3.32
C SER A 117 0.26 -15.09 2.96
N GLY A 118 -0.13 -14.78 1.73
CA GLY A 118 -1.49 -15.00 1.23
C GLY A 118 -2.53 -13.96 1.65
N HIS A 119 -2.14 -12.93 2.41
CA HIS A 119 -3.05 -11.88 2.86
C HIS A 119 -3.30 -10.84 1.75
N TYR A 120 -4.47 -10.20 1.80
CA TYR A 120 -4.92 -9.22 0.80
C TYR A 120 -5.84 -8.16 1.41
N SER A 121 -5.90 -7.00 0.76
CA SER A 121 -6.92 -5.97 1.04
C SER A 121 -8.23 -6.31 0.33
N PRO A 122 -9.40 -5.78 0.75
CA PRO A 122 -10.56 -5.73 -0.14
C PRO A 122 -10.25 -4.90 -1.39
N ILE A 123 -11.12 -4.96 -2.40
CA ILE A 123 -11.10 -3.98 -3.49
C ILE A 123 -11.59 -2.66 -2.89
N HIS A 124 -10.77 -1.62 -2.97
CA HIS A 124 -11.04 -0.34 -2.30
C HIS A 124 -10.54 0.85 -3.10
N LYS A 125 -11.08 2.04 -2.81
CA LYS A 125 -10.68 3.33 -3.40
C LYS A 125 -10.33 4.36 -2.33
N HIS A 126 -9.56 5.37 -2.72
CA HIS A 126 -8.83 6.26 -1.81
C HIS A 126 -9.37 7.69 -1.77
N ALA A 127 -10.69 7.89 -1.88
CA ALA A 127 -11.29 9.22 -1.74
C ALA A 127 -10.68 10.29 -2.68
N ASP A 128 -10.30 9.88 -3.90
CA ASP A 128 -9.62 10.71 -4.89
C ASP A 128 -8.27 11.28 -4.43
N CYS A 129 -7.67 10.67 -3.40
CA CYS A 129 -6.33 11.02 -2.92
C CYS A 129 -5.26 10.54 -3.88
N PHE A 130 -4.12 11.22 -3.83
CA PHE A 130 -2.89 10.79 -4.47
C PHE A 130 -2.13 9.89 -3.51
N ALA A 131 -1.51 8.84 -4.05
CA ALA A 131 -0.69 7.95 -3.26
C ALA A 131 0.58 7.53 -3.99
N VAL A 132 1.61 7.17 -3.22
CA VAL A 132 2.78 6.46 -3.70
C VAL A 132 3.05 5.29 -2.74
N ILE A 133 3.35 4.12 -3.31
CA ILE A 133 3.56 2.89 -2.57
C ILE A 133 4.91 2.32 -2.98
N LYS A 134 5.80 2.13 -2.01
CA LYS A 134 7.11 1.48 -2.23
C LYS A 134 7.14 0.15 -1.50
N VAL A 135 7.58 -0.89 -2.19
CA VAL A 135 7.82 -2.20 -1.58
C VAL A 135 9.14 -2.17 -0.83
N LEU A 136 9.09 -2.40 0.49
CA LEU A 136 10.26 -2.39 1.37
C LEU A 136 10.86 -3.79 1.58
N TYR A 137 10.06 -4.84 1.45
CA TYR A 137 10.50 -6.22 1.62
C TYR A 137 9.63 -7.17 0.80
N ASN A 138 10.27 -8.12 0.12
CA ASN A 138 9.64 -9.18 -0.68
C ASN A 138 8.80 -8.62 -1.86
N GLU A 139 7.59 -9.14 -2.11
CA GLU A 139 6.78 -8.80 -3.30
C GLU A 139 5.29 -8.62 -2.95
N VAL A 140 4.61 -7.73 -3.67
CA VAL A 140 3.16 -7.53 -3.61
C VAL A 140 2.59 -7.42 -5.01
N VAL A 141 1.37 -7.90 -5.21
CA VAL A 141 0.62 -7.74 -6.45
C VAL A 141 -0.42 -6.65 -6.25
N ALA A 142 -0.43 -5.67 -7.15
CA ALA A 142 -1.50 -4.69 -7.27
C ALA A 142 -2.42 -5.07 -8.44
N LEU A 143 -3.70 -5.26 -8.14
CA LEU A 143 -4.76 -5.46 -9.13
C LEU A 143 -5.61 -4.19 -9.21
N TYR A 144 -5.83 -3.66 -10.41
CA TYR A 144 -6.58 -2.42 -10.63
C TYR A 144 -7.92 -2.68 -11.29
N PHE A 145 -8.96 -2.01 -10.82
CA PHE A 145 -10.36 -2.20 -11.20
C PHE A 145 -10.97 -0.90 -11.69
N ALA A 146 -12.00 -0.98 -12.53
CA ALA A 146 -12.66 0.22 -13.06
C ALA A 146 -13.38 0.99 -11.94
N GLY A 147 -13.96 0.28 -10.98
CA GLY A 147 -14.67 0.84 -9.85
C GLY A 147 -15.07 -0.24 -8.84
N LEU A 148 -15.92 0.15 -7.87
CA LEU A 148 -16.34 -0.74 -6.79
C LEU A 148 -17.63 -1.49 -7.09
N GLU A 149 -18.39 -1.08 -8.11
CA GLU A 149 -19.67 -1.70 -8.42
C GLU A 149 -19.50 -3.18 -8.81
N PRO A 150 -20.48 -4.06 -8.51
CA PRO A 150 -20.42 -5.49 -8.80
C PRO A 150 -19.95 -5.86 -10.21
N GLU A 151 -20.43 -5.13 -11.22
CA GLU A 151 -20.05 -5.31 -12.62
C GLU A 151 -18.62 -4.84 -12.97
N GLU A 152 -17.98 -4.06 -12.10
CA GLU A 152 -16.65 -3.46 -12.29
C GLU A 152 -15.53 -4.21 -11.56
N GLN A 153 -15.86 -5.30 -10.85
CA GLN A 153 -14.93 -6.09 -10.03
C GLN A 153 -14.01 -7.03 -10.83
N LYS A 154 -13.95 -6.87 -12.15
CA LYS A 154 -12.92 -7.50 -12.97
C LYS A 154 -11.72 -6.58 -13.09
N TRP A 155 -10.56 -7.02 -12.62
CA TRP A 155 -9.33 -6.25 -12.79
C TRP A 155 -9.00 -6.11 -14.28
N TYR A 156 -8.58 -4.92 -14.68
CA TYR A 156 -8.16 -4.60 -16.05
C TYR A 156 -6.64 -4.54 -16.18
N LYS A 157 -5.93 -4.35 -15.06
CA LYS A 157 -4.48 -4.26 -15.01
C LYS A 157 -3.92 -4.92 -13.76
N ARG A 158 -2.74 -5.50 -13.90
CA ARG A 158 -1.97 -6.14 -12.83
C ARG A 158 -0.55 -5.59 -12.84
N ALA A 159 -0.02 -5.27 -11.67
CA ALA A 159 1.38 -4.93 -11.48
C ALA A 159 1.97 -5.84 -10.39
N ASP A 160 2.99 -6.60 -10.76
CA ASP A 160 3.77 -7.41 -9.81
C ASP A 160 4.95 -6.56 -9.33
N LEU A 161 4.88 -6.10 -8.08
CA LEU A 161 5.86 -5.18 -7.50
C LEU A 161 6.83 -5.91 -6.59
N LYS A 162 8.11 -5.71 -6.84
CA LYS A 162 9.23 -6.28 -6.08
C LYS A 162 9.84 -5.26 -5.15
N GLN A 163 10.60 -5.75 -4.17
CA GLN A 163 11.36 -4.91 -3.25
C GLN A 163 12.15 -3.82 -3.98
N GLY A 164 11.93 -2.57 -3.55
CA GLY A 164 12.51 -1.36 -4.13
C GLY A 164 11.66 -0.70 -5.21
N GLU A 165 10.72 -1.42 -5.83
CA GLU A 165 9.82 -0.86 -6.83
C GLU A 165 8.71 -0.03 -6.20
N ILE A 166 8.19 0.91 -7.00
CA ILE A 166 7.27 1.95 -6.55
C ILE A 166 6.10 2.04 -7.53
N THR A 167 4.88 2.04 -7.00
CA THR A 167 3.66 2.37 -7.75
C THR A 167 3.02 3.65 -7.23
N TRP A 168 2.05 4.17 -7.98
CA TRP A 168 1.34 5.40 -7.66
C TRP A 168 -0.16 5.29 -7.92
N ILE A 169 -0.88 6.27 -7.38
CA ILE A 169 -2.32 6.46 -7.50
C ILE A 169 -2.57 7.97 -7.64
N SER A 170 -3.51 8.35 -8.50
CA SER A 170 -4.06 9.71 -8.56
C SER A 170 -5.57 9.66 -8.57
N ASN A 171 -6.23 10.80 -8.48
CA ASN A 171 -7.69 10.92 -8.64
C ASN A 171 -8.22 10.34 -9.97
N GLU A 172 -7.39 10.22 -11.01
CA GLU A 172 -7.79 9.70 -12.33
C GLU A 172 -7.30 8.27 -12.60
N PHE A 173 -6.20 7.86 -11.98
CA PHE A 173 -5.54 6.59 -12.26
C PHE A 173 -5.43 5.73 -11.00
N TYR A 174 -5.76 4.45 -11.13
CA TYR A 174 -5.48 3.42 -10.12
C TYR A 174 -6.15 3.62 -8.75
N GLN A 175 -7.16 4.49 -8.65
CA GLN A 175 -7.93 4.71 -7.41
C GLN A 175 -8.42 3.40 -6.81
N THR A 176 -9.11 2.60 -7.64
CA THR A 176 -9.71 1.35 -7.21
C THR A 176 -8.75 0.19 -7.42
N HIS A 177 -8.29 -0.42 -6.33
CA HIS A 177 -7.33 -1.49 -6.39
C HIS A 177 -7.44 -2.49 -5.23
N GLN A 178 -6.70 -3.58 -5.37
CA GLN A 178 -6.43 -4.56 -4.32
C GLN A 178 -4.94 -4.83 -4.27
N LEU A 179 -4.40 -4.90 -3.05
CA LEU A 179 -3.06 -5.40 -2.80
C LEU A 179 -3.13 -6.82 -2.24
N TRP A 180 -2.28 -7.70 -2.76
CA TRP A 180 -2.23 -9.10 -2.37
C TRP A 180 -0.78 -9.55 -2.26
N ASN A 181 -0.43 -10.24 -1.18
CA ASN A 181 0.83 -10.94 -1.06
C ASN A 181 0.66 -12.42 -1.48
N PRO A 182 1.05 -12.82 -2.70
CA PRO A 182 0.94 -14.20 -3.15
C PRO A 182 2.07 -15.11 -2.65
N THR A 183 3.09 -14.55 -2.00
CA THR A 183 4.32 -15.26 -1.67
C THR A 183 4.19 -16.06 -0.38
N SER A 184 5.18 -16.91 -0.07
CA SER A 184 5.22 -17.73 1.14
C SER A 184 5.85 -17.03 2.36
N LYS A 185 6.19 -15.74 2.25
CA LYS A 185 6.76 -14.91 3.31
C LYS A 185 5.94 -13.62 3.43
N MET A 186 6.06 -12.89 4.53
CA MET A 186 5.47 -11.56 4.61
C MET A 186 6.07 -10.63 3.55
N CYS A 187 5.27 -9.63 3.18
CA CYS A 187 5.66 -8.48 2.40
C CYS A 187 5.48 -7.23 3.26
N ALA A 188 6.30 -6.22 3.03
CA ALA A 188 6.12 -4.92 3.66
C ALA A 188 6.17 -3.80 2.62
N THR A 189 5.26 -2.85 2.73
CA THR A 189 5.17 -1.66 1.87
C THR A 189 5.11 -0.40 2.74
N ILE A 190 5.73 0.68 2.29
CA ILE A 190 5.40 2.02 2.80
C ILE A 190 4.44 2.67 1.81
N GLN A 191 3.28 3.06 2.31
CA GLN A 191 2.31 3.84 1.57
C GLN A 191 2.32 5.27 2.09
N CYS A 192 2.23 6.23 1.19
CA CYS A 192 1.93 7.59 1.57
C CYS A 192 0.83 8.22 0.72
N TYR A 193 0.01 9.04 1.36
CA TYR A 193 -1.21 9.61 0.78
C TYR A 193 -1.25 11.12 0.97
N GLN A 194 -1.94 11.82 0.08
CA GLN A 194 -2.42 13.17 0.32
C GLN A 194 -3.65 13.51 -0.53
N TYR A 195 -4.49 14.39 -0.04
CA TYR A 195 -5.53 15.05 -0.85
C TYR A 195 -4.88 15.93 -1.92
N GLY A 196 -5.57 16.12 -3.04
CA GLY A 196 -5.18 17.10 -4.05
C GLY A 196 -5.33 18.53 -3.53
N ASP A 197 -4.55 19.47 -4.07
CA ASP A 197 -4.60 20.88 -3.65
C ASP A 197 -6.00 21.52 -3.86
N ASN A 198 -6.85 20.93 -4.72
CA ASN A 198 -8.21 21.38 -5.02
C ASN A 198 -9.32 20.55 -4.31
N ASN A 199 -8.96 19.63 -3.42
CA ASN A 199 -9.96 18.83 -2.69
C ASN A 199 -10.45 19.63 -1.47
N GLU A 200 -11.70 20.05 -1.48
CA GLU A 200 -12.31 20.82 -0.37
C GLU A 200 -13.09 19.95 0.62
N GLU A 201 -13.41 18.70 0.25
CA GLU A 201 -14.23 17.79 1.07
C GLU A 201 -13.41 17.07 2.14
N HIS A 202 -12.15 16.72 1.82
CA HIS A 202 -11.26 15.97 2.70
C HIS A 202 -11.92 14.71 3.28
N TYR A 203 -12.54 13.91 2.40
CA TYR A 203 -13.26 12.71 2.80
C TYR A 203 -12.34 11.70 3.51
N GLU A 204 -12.63 11.43 4.79
CA GLU A 204 -11.70 10.73 5.70
C GLU A 204 -11.72 9.19 5.60
N ASN A 205 -12.53 8.60 4.72
CA ASN A 205 -12.68 7.14 4.65
C ASN A 205 -12.17 6.59 3.32
N PHE A 206 -11.78 5.31 3.36
CA PHE A 206 -11.66 4.49 2.16
C PHE A 206 -12.95 3.74 1.94
N ASP A 207 -13.46 3.76 0.72
CA ASP A 207 -14.60 2.94 0.33
C ASP A 207 -14.08 1.59 -0.16
N TYR A 208 -14.72 0.51 0.25
CA TYR A 208 -14.35 -0.84 -0.15
C TYR A 208 -15.58 -1.70 -0.40
N ILE A 209 -15.48 -2.64 -1.33
CA ILE A 209 -16.51 -3.65 -1.51
C ILE A 209 -16.32 -4.77 -0.48
N ASP A 210 -17.42 -5.23 0.11
CA ASP A 210 -17.38 -6.37 1.01
C ASP A 210 -16.98 -7.68 0.31
N SER A 211 -16.66 -8.70 1.11
CA SER A 211 -16.18 -10.00 0.61
C SER A 211 -17.20 -10.76 -0.23
N GLN A 212 -18.47 -10.36 -0.21
CA GLN A 212 -19.50 -10.90 -1.09
C GLN A 212 -19.53 -10.22 -2.46
N GLY A 213 -18.84 -9.09 -2.62
CA GLY A 213 -18.84 -8.30 -3.84
C GLY A 213 -20.12 -7.49 -4.03
N ILE A 214 -20.91 -7.26 -2.99
CA ILE A 214 -22.29 -6.73 -3.12
C ILE A 214 -22.44 -5.33 -2.51
N LYS A 215 -21.79 -5.06 -1.37
CA LYS A 215 -22.01 -3.79 -0.65
C LYS A 215 -20.73 -2.98 -0.53
N ILE A 216 -20.81 -1.73 -0.96
CA ILE A 216 -19.80 -0.72 -0.68
C ILE A 216 -19.92 -0.29 0.78
N LYS A 217 -18.79 -0.32 1.49
CA LYS A 217 -18.66 0.01 2.90
C LYS A 217 -17.53 1.02 3.08
N GLN A 218 -17.55 1.70 4.21
CA GLN A 218 -16.57 2.71 4.57
C GLN A 218 -15.61 2.16 5.62
N PHE A 219 -14.33 2.44 5.44
CA PHE A 219 -13.28 2.15 6.40
C PHE A 219 -12.57 3.45 6.77
N LYS A 220 -12.69 3.84 8.04
CA LYS A 220 -11.88 4.93 8.59
C LYS A 220 -10.48 4.39 8.91
N PRO A 221 -9.41 4.90 8.28
CA PRO A 221 -8.06 4.39 8.49
C PRO A 221 -7.64 4.46 9.95
N LYS A 222 -7.15 3.34 10.48
CA LYS A 222 -6.65 3.22 11.86
C LYS A 222 -5.25 2.63 11.86
N SER A 223 -4.51 2.99 12.90
CA SER A 223 -3.17 2.47 13.19
C SER A 223 -3.26 1.34 14.20
N ASP A 224 -2.55 0.24 13.96
CA ASP A 224 -2.35 -0.82 14.95
C ASP A 224 -1.27 -0.39 15.97
N TRP A 225 -0.23 0.31 15.49
CA TRP A 225 0.85 0.87 16.31
C TRP A 225 1.52 2.08 15.63
N THR A 226 2.13 2.95 16.43
CA THR A 226 3.17 3.84 15.90
C THR A 226 4.44 3.05 15.60
N PHE A 227 5.22 3.47 14.61
CA PHE A 227 6.45 2.78 14.22
C PHE A 227 7.46 2.60 15.36
N ALA A 228 7.69 3.64 16.16
CA ALA A 228 8.60 3.54 17.31
C ALA A 228 8.15 2.47 18.31
N LYS A 229 6.84 2.40 18.61
CA LYS A 229 6.29 1.37 19.49
C LYS A 229 6.39 -0.01 18.86
N PHE A 230 6.02 -0.16 17.59
CA PHE A 230 6.07 -1.43 16.87
C PHE A 230 7.49 -1.99 16.81
N LYS A 231 8.47 -1.17 16.42
CA LYS A 231 9.88 -1.57 16.34
C LYS A 231 10.42 -2.04 17.69
N ASN A 232 10.10 -1.35 18.78
CA ASN A 232 10.52 -1.78 20.12
C ASN A 232 9.86 -3.10 20.53
N LEU A 233 8.54 -3.25 20.32
CA LEU A 233 7.83 -4.48 20.67
C LEU A 233 8.37 -5.69 19.91
N ILE A 234 8.64 -5.56 18.61
CA ILE A 234 9.24 -6.64 17.82
C ILE A 234 10.66 -6.95 18.30
N LYS A 235 11.44 -5.93 18.66
CA LYS A 235 12.79 -6.11 19.18
C LYS A 235 12.82 -6.76 20.58
N GLU A 236 11.79 -6.56 21.38
CA GLU A 236 11.63 -7.21 22.69
C GLU A 236 11.16 -8.67 22.56
N GLU A 237 10.39 -8.98 21.52
CA GLU A 237 9.92 -10.33 21.22
C GLU A 237 10.99 -11.21 20.55
N TRP A 238 11.85 -10.61 19.72
CA TRP A 238 12.92 -11.26 18.94
C TRP A 238 14.17 -11.61 19.76
#